data_AF-A0A9D2LHM4-F1
#
_entry.id   AF-A0A9D2LHM4-F1
#
_cell.length_a   1.000
_cell.length_b   1.000
_cell.length_c   1.000
_cell.angle_alpha   90.00
_cell.angle_beta   90.00
_cell.angle_gamma   90.00
#
_symmetry.space_group_name_H-M   'P 1'
#
loop_
_entity.id
_entity.type
_entity.pdbx_description
1 polymer ?
#
loop_
_entity_poly.entity_id
_entity_poly.type
_entity_poly.pdbx_seq_one_letter_code
_entity_poly.pdbx_strand_id
1 'polypeptide(L)'
;MTEPAKDFWARADRDLLEHWPKDASGAPETAAKLDIQWELDSQADITVSFLKSCGIPAFLNGSLGKVLGGFASQGVEIWVPASQLEEAQALLDAPAEETPPEQD
;
A
#
# COMPACT_ATOMS: atom_id res chain seq x y z
N MET A 1 4.28 -25.84 1.81
CA MET A 1 3.79 -24.58 2.41
C MET A 1 4.40 -23.47 1.59
N THR A 2 3.70 -23.01 0.56
CA THR A 2 4.22 -21.98 -0.34
C THR A 2 4.07 -20.65 0.39
N GLU A 3 5.18 -20.08 0.84
CA GLU A 3 5.23 -18.78 1.48
C GLU A 3 4.77 -17.74 0.45
N PRO A 4 3.55 -17.17 0.57
CA PRO A 4 2.99 -16.27 -0.46
C PRO A 4 3.86 -15.02 -0.69
N ALA A 5 4.68 -14.64 0.29
CA ALA A 5 5.62 -13.54 0.19
C ALA A 5 6.73 -13.78 -0.86
N LYS A 6 7.24 -15.01 -1.01
CA LYS A 6 8.39 -15.28 -1.89
C LYS A 6 8.03 -15.19 -3.38
N ASP A 7 6.84 -15.66 -3.72
CA ASP A 7 6.25 -15.54 -5.05
C ASP A 7 5.82 -14.10 -5.37
N PHE A 8 5.50 -13.29 -4.36
CA PHE A 8 5.14 -11.88 -4.55
C PHE A 8 6.36 -11.03 -4.92
N TRP A 9 7.46 -11.15 -4.16
CA TRP A 9 8.71 -10.44 -4.45
C TRP A 9 9.36 -10.86 -5.76
N ALA A 10 9.17 -12.11 -6.21
CA ALA A 10 9.70 -12.57 -7.48
C ALA A 10 9.05 -11.91 -8.72
N ARG A 11 7.85 -11.35 -8.59
CA ARG A 11 7.09 -10.65 -9.65
C ARG A 11 6.84 -9.17 -9.34
N ALA A 12 7.25 -8.70 -8.16
CA ALA A 12 7.24 -7.28 -7.84
C ALA A 12 8.19 -6.51 -8.79
N ASP A 13 7.81 -5.28 -9.13
CA ASP A 13 8.64 -4.40 -9.95
C ASP A 13 10.04 -4.24 -9.36
N ARG A 14 11.05 -4.28 -10.24
CA ARG A 14 12.46 -4.10 -9.83
C ARG A 14 12.68 -2.77 -9.13
N ASP A 15 12.04 -1.71 -9.63
CA ASP A 15 12.08 -0.36 -9.05
C ASP A 15 11.57 -0.35 -7.60
N LEU A 16 10.45 -1.05 -7.35
CA LEU A 16 9.92 -1.21 -6.00
C LEU A 16 10.92 -1.93 -5.10
N LEU A 17 11.51 -3.05 -5.55
CA LEU A 17 12.52 -3.81 -4.81
C LEU A 17 13.84 -3.03 -4.56
N GLU A 18 14.12 -2.01 -5.37
CA GLU A 18 15.28 -1.13 -5.20
C GLU A 18 15.03 -0.07 -4.13
N HIS A 19 13.81 0.47 -4.05
CA HIS A 19 13.41 1.45 -3.04
C HIS A 19 12.90 0.83 -1.73
N TRP A 20 12.53 -0.45 -1.73
CA TRP A 20 12.01 -1.13 -0.55
C TRP A 20 13.10 -1.40 0.50
N PRO A 21 12.86 -1.09 1.78
CA PRO A 21 13.81 -1.43 2.83
C PRO A 21 13.97 -2.95 2.93
N LYS A 22 15.21 -3.40 3.11
CA LYS A 22 15.57 -4.81 3.23
C LYS A 22 15.99 -5.10 4.64
N ASP A 23 15.53 -6.24 5.17
CA ASP A 23 15.93 -6.72 6.48
C ASP A 23 17.41 -7.15 6.48
N ALA A 24 17.97 -7.47 7.66
CA ALA A 24 19.35 -7.91 7.85
C ALA A 24 19.75 -9.12 6.97
N SER A 25 18.78 -9.93 6.51
CA SER A 25 19.00 -11.02 5.56
C SER A 25 19.12 -10.59 4.09
N GLY A 26 18.96 -9.29 3.79
CA GLY A 26 18.92 -8.75 2.43
C GLY A 26 17.61 -9.03 1.68
N ALA A 27 16.62 -9.63 2.34
CA ALA A 27 15.28 -9.82 1.82
C ALA A 27 14.46 -8.53 1.99
N PRO A 28 13.60 -8.16 1.02
CA PRO A 28 12.68 -7.04 1.19
C PRO A 28 11.82 -7.27 2.43
N GLU A 29 11.66 -6.21 3.23
CA GLU A 29 10.88 -6.23 4.45
C GLU A 29 9.42 -6.64 4.16
N THR A 30 8.77 -7.31 5.12
CA THR A 30 7.36 -7.70 5.00
C THR A 30 6.50 -6.50 4.63
N ALA A 31 5.79 -6.59 3.50
CA ALA A 31 4.79 -5.60 3.15
C ALA A 31 3.56 -5.80 4.04
N ALA A 32 3.11 -4.70 4.62
CA ALA A 32 1.94 -4.66 5.46
C ALA A 32 0.89 -3.75 4.82
N LYS A 33 -0.36 -4.23 4.87
CA LYS A 33 -1.48 -3.54 4.27
C LYS A 33 -1.94 -2.43 5.20
N LEU A 34 -2.12 -1.23 4.66
CA LEU A 34 -2.78 -0.15 5.39
C LEU A 34 -4.24 -0.52 5.70
N ASP A 35 -4.76 -0.07 6.83
CA ASP A 35 -6.18 -0.18 7.20
C ASP A 35 -7.03 0.85 6.42
N ILE A 36 -6.68 1.11 5.17
CA ILE A 36 -7.43 1.95 4.25
C ILE A 36 -7.52 1.24 2.91
N GLN A 37 -8.74 1.15 2.39
CA GLN A 37 -9.02 0.58 1.09
C GLN A 37 -9.62 1.68 0.24
N TRP A 38 -9.00 1.95 -0.91
CA TRP A 38 -9.52 2.95 -1.82
C TRP A 38 -10.40 2.29 -2.88
N GLU A 39 -11.51 2.95 -3.19
CA GLU A 39 -12.42 2.48 -4.24
C GLU A 39 -11.97 2.93 -5.64
N LEU A 40 -11.06 3.90 -5.72
CA LEU A 40 -10.58 4.47 -6.97
C LEU A 40 -9.07 4.40 -7.03
N ASP A 41 -8.53 4.01 -8.18
CA ASP A 41 -7.09 3.93 -8.44
C ASP A 41 -6.43 5.31 -8.19
N SER A 42 -7.10 6.40 -8.60
CA SER A 42 -6.63 7.77 -8.40
C SER A 42 -6.45 8.16 -6.93
N GLN A 43 -7.35 7.72 -6.03
CA GLN A 43 -7.21 8.01 -4.60
C GLN A 43 -6.00 7.28 -4.03
N ALA A 44 -5.84 6.02 -4.42
CA ALA A 44 -4.71 5.23 -3.97
C ALA A 44 -3.37 5.78 -4.51
N ASP A 45 -3.34 6.27 -5.75
CA ASP A 45 -2.17 6.88 -6.37
C ASP A 45 -1.76 8.18 -5.67
N ILE A 46 -2.73 9.00 -5.23
CA ILE A 46 -2.49 10.20 -4.41
C ILE A 46 -1.85 9.80 -3.08
N THR A 47 -2.42 8.82 -2.37
CA THR A 47 -1.85 8.34 -1.10
C THR A 47 -0.45 7.75 -1.27
N VAL A 48 -0.21 6.97 -2.32
CA VAL A 48 1.13 6.43 -2.62
C VAL A 48 2.11 7.57 -2.89
N SER A 49 1.71 8.57 -3.65
CA SER A 49 2.55 9.75 -3.93
C SER A 49 2.86 10.54 -2.66
N PHE A 50 1.88 10.69 -1.76
CA PHE A 50 2.06 11.34 -0.47
C PHE A 50 3.05 10.58 0.42
N LEU A 51 2.87 9.27 0.58
CA LEU A 51 3.77 8.41 1.35
C LEU A 51 5.19 8.43 0.77
N LYS A 52 5.32 8.33 -0.55
CA LYS A 52 6.62 8.46 -1.24
C LYS A 52 7.28 9.80 -0.98
N SER A 53 6.51 10.90 -0.90
CA SER A 53 7.03 12.22 -0.54
C SER A 53 7.51 12.29 0.90
N CYS A 54 6.90 11.53 1.82
CA CYS A 54 7.39 11.37 3.19
C CYS A 54 8.63 10.48 3.29
N GLY A 55 9.07 9.87 2.18
CA GLY A 55 10.17 8.92 2.14
C GLY A 55 9.75 7.47 2.38
N ILE A 56 8.45 7.21 2.49
CA ILE A 56 7.88 5.89 2.72
C ILE A 56 7.56 5.24 1.36
N PRO A 57 8.26 4.17 0.97
CA PRO A 57 7.94 3.48 -0.27
C PRO A 57 6.59 2.78 -0.13
N ALA A 58 5.61 3.17 -0.94
CA ALA A 58 4.29 2.56 -0.97
C ALA A 58 3.97 2.01 -2.36
N PHE A 59 3.17 0.95 -2.42
CA PHE A 59 2.69 0.40 -3.69
C PHE A 59 1.22 0.02 -3.63
N LEU A 60 0.62 -0.02 -4.81
CA LEU A 60 -0.76 -0.46 -5.02
C LEU A 60 -0.77 -1.96 -5.29
N ASN A 61 -1.58 -2.68 -4.53
CA ASN A 61 -1.86 -4.08 -4.76
C ASN A 61 -3.34 -4.24 -5.06
N GLY A 62 -3.64 -4.93 -6.16
CA GLY A 62 -4.96 -4.90 -6.76
C GLY A 62 -5.11 -3.73 -7.72
N SER A 63 -6.03 -3.87 -8.67
CA SER A 63 -6.42 -2.83 -9.60
C SER A 63 -7.86 -3.08 -9.99
N LEU A 64 -8.64 -2.02 -10.17
CA LEU A 64 -10.00 -2.05 -10.72
C LEU A 64 -9.92 -2.31 -12.24
N GLY A 65 -9.30 -3.43 -12.61
CA GLY A 65 -8.72 -3.58 -13.94
C GLY A 65 -8.56 -5.03 -14.35
N LYS A 66 -9.69 -5.67 -14.71
CA LYS A 66 -9.76 -6.81 -15.62
C LYS A 66 -9.10 -8.10 -15.14
N VAL A 67 -9.68 -8.71 -14.11
CA VAL A 67 -9.65 -10.16 -13.98
C VAL A 67 -10.55 -10.78 -15.05
N LEU A 68 -9.97 -11.68 -15.84
CA LEU A 68 -10.62 -12.48 -16.87
C LEU A 68 -11.70 -13.37 -16.22
N GLY A 69 -12.93 -12.86 -16.04
CA GLY A 69 -14.10 -13.66 -15.67
C GLY A 69 -14.88 -13.29 -14.40
N GLY A 70 -14.66 -12.12 -13.79
CA GLY A 70 -15.50 -11.67 -12.67
C GLY A 70 -15.09 -10.28 -12.21
N PHE A 71 -16.06 -9.43 -11.85
CA PHE A 71 -15.79 -8.10 -11.31
C PHE A 71 -14.81 -8.20 -10.12
N ALA A 72 -13.66 -7.53 -10.19
CA ALA A 72 -12.90 -7.23 -8.99
C ALA A 72 -13.71 -6.19 -8.21
N SER A 73 -14.59 -6.64 -7.33
CA SER A 73 -15.33 -5.79 -6.38
C SER A 73 -14.47 -5.39 -5.18
N GLN A 74 -13.21 -5.84 -5.13
CA GLN A 74 -12.27 -5.54 -4.06
C GLN A 74 -11.45 -4.33 -4.53
N GLY A 75 -11.54 -3.22 -3.80
CA GLY A 75 -10.87 -1.97 -4.13
C GLY A 75 -9.34 -2.10 -4.20
N VAL A 76 -8.68 -1.01 -4.52
CA VAL A 76 -7.22 -0.94 -4.54
C VAL A 76 -6.69 -0.83 -3.10
N GLU A 77 -5.79 -1.73 -2.75
CA GLU A 77 -5.17 -1.80 -1.42
C GLU A 77 -3.76 -1.20 -1.49
N ILE A 78 -3.40 -0.40 -0.49
CA ILE A 78 -2.06 0.17 -0.40
C ILE A 78 -1.23 -0.62 0.59
N TRP A 79 -0.01 -0.94 0.17
CA TRP A 79 0.94 -1.70 0.94
C TRP A 79 2.22 -0.90 1.15
N VAL A 80 2.71 -0.95 2.38
CA VAL A 80 3.89 -0.23 2.88
C VAL A 80 4.78 -1.20 3.68
N PRO A 81 6.06 -0.89 3.91
CA PRO A 81 6.94 -1.72 4.72
C PRO A 81 6.41 -1.79 6.15
N ALA A 82 6.43 -2.96 6.77
CA ALA A 82 5.93 -3.15 8.12
C ALA A 82 6.57 -2.19 9.14
N SER A 83 7.85 -1.84 8.98
CA SER A 83 8.54 -0.85 9.82
C SER A 83 7.99 0.57 9.67
N GLN A 84 7.39 0.89 8.52
CA GLN A 84 6.82 2.21 8.21
C GLN A 84 5.29 2.18 8.14
N LEU A 85 4.64 1.06 8.47
CA LEU A 85 3.18 0.96 8.48
C LEU A 85 2.56 1.92 9.48
N GLU A 86 3.11 1.96 10.70
CA GLU A 86 2.58 2.82 11.75
C GLU A 86 2.75 4.30 11.38
N GLU A 87 3.88 4.68 10.77
CA GLU A 87 4.11 6.03 10.24
C GLU A 87 3.15 6.37 9.10
N ALA A 88 3.01 5.48 8.11
CA ALA A 88 2.11 5.68 6.98
C ALA A 88 0.65 5.79 7.41
N GLN A 89 0.23 4.95 8.36
CA GLN A 89 -1.12 4.98 8.91
C GLN A 89 -1.35 6.24 9.73
N ALA A 90 -0.40 6.64 10.58
CA ALA A 90 -0.48 7.89 11.33
C ALA A 90 -0.51 9.12 10.42
N LEU A 91 0.17 9.10 9.27
CA LEU A 91 0.14 10.19 8.28
C LEU A 91 -1.21 10.29 7.54
N LEU A 92 -1.94 9.19 7.42
CA LEU A 92 -3.26 9.15 6.79
C LEU A 92 -4.39 9.37 7.78
N ASP A 93 -4.22 8.90 9.01
CA ASP A 93 -5.12 9.12 10.14
C ASP A 93 -4.96 10.52 10.73
N ALA A 94 -3.76 11.11 10.60
CA ALA A 94 -3.55 12.53 10.88
C ALA A 94 -4.59 13.31 10.09
N PRO A 95 -5.48 14.04 10.78
CA PRO A 95 -6.60 14.69 10.11
C PRO A 95 -6.01 15.69 9.15
N ALA A 96 -6.13 15.43 7.85
CA ALA A 96 -6.03 16.45 6.84
C ALA A 96 -7.27 17.36 6.93
N GLU A 97 -7.54 17.94 8.11
CA GLU A 97 -8.64 18.87 8.40
C GLU A 97 -9.93 18.57 7.60
N GLU A 98 -10.41 17.33 7.63
CA GLU A 98 -11.79 17.06 7.25
C GLU A 98 -12.62 17.19 8.53
N THR A 99 -13.38 18.28 8.56
CA THR A 99 -14.35 18.68 9.58
C THR A 99 -15.01 17.50 10.29
N PRO A 100 -15.13 17.54 11.64
CA PRO A 100 -15.85 16.50 12.38
C PRO A 100 -17.28 16.38 11.85
N PRO A 101 -17.88 15.17 11.86
CA PRO A 101 -19.28 15.02 11.49
C PRO A 101 -20.11 15.87 12.45
N GLU A 102 -20.71 16.94 11.93
CA GLU A 102 -21.84 17.62 12.57
C GLU A 102 -22.95 16.58 12.70
N GLN A 103 -22.98 15.94 13.87
CA GLN A 103 -24.09 15.11 14.32
C GLN A 103 -25.13 16.07 14.89
N ASP A 104 -26.16 16.34 14.08
CA ASP A 104 -27.41 17.02 14.47
C ASP A 104 -28.18 16.23 15.56
#